data_AF-A0A6A7AWZ7-F1
#
_entry.id   AF-A0A6A7AWZ7-F1
#
_cell.length_a   1.000
_cell.length_b   1.000
_cell.length_c   1.000
_cell.angle_alpha   90.00
_cell.angle_beta   90.00
_cell.angle_gamma   90.00
#
_symmetry.space_group_name_H-M   'P 1'
#
loop_
_entity.id
_entity.type
_entity.pdbx_description
1 polymer ?
#
loop_
_entity_poly.entity_id
_entity_poly.type
_entity_poly.pdbx_seq_one_letter_code
_entity_poly.pdbx_strand_id
1 'polypeptide(L)'
;MQVLLVGWPVVGVFRILFLGMLKAVSWSTISRTAKYTSWHIGPAVNTVAYLYTLDPFQQPTLVRALFPIVAGLLALAQAIHVVPTNNKHRYCLWVFSIVYMVPYCVHFSRVRAASLDANYTYRTCDNHPVAKLIGDAKADFEALLQGQSTSLQATKAEHRRRYGHDPPPVTDEFDIIGQLLAPFRGLSGLQLTNVTEKAFEEPGSELWLCKQFDRHISIMFNDPLDDMKGILPDVNFLVNHLDEPRVLLPAIPYGENMEPFKLTDMAHQHTWDTLTSLCAPSNESARNYLTTSELPFINSLASSQDLCEHSEYRNTHGFHHSPTSFRLFSGLVSVLPTGAASTMGGILILSPAYIEDEFRFDETKDIPWIQKTNELSETSFLDRRLYDVAFTRVFQCDRKHCWDQTAYFRTKSWTDKFRALQSRFAFDYQLLASRSVPLKQTLLGEWHDDRLRPWVHYVPVSQSMEELPELVSYLTSSECGQRQAKDIAEQDRQWFSRALRDVDMIIYLYRLLLELARLQDPGSEAER
;
A
#
# COMPACT_ATOMS: atom_id res chain seq x y z
N MET A 1 -38.11 15.67 -10.08
CA MET A 1 -37.08 15.44 -11.12
C MET A 1 -35.79 14.84 -10.54
N GLN A 2 -35.19 15.40 -9.47
CA GLN A 2 -33.98 14.84 -8.83
C GLN A 2 -34.13 13.40 -8.27
N VAL A 3 -35.26 13.07 -7.62
CA VAL A 3 -35.51 11.73 -7.03
C VAL A 3 -35.69 10.64 -8.10
N LEU A 4 -36.15 11.01 -9.30
CA LEU A 4 -36.29 10.10 -10.44
C LEU A 4 -34.96 9.82 -11.15
N LEU A 5 -33.94 10.66 -10.94
CA LEU A 5 -32.64 10.56 -11.62
C LEU A 5 -31.52 9.99 -10.73
N VAL A 6 -31.63 10.09 -9.40
CA VAL A 6 -30.54 9.76 -8.46
C VAL A 6 -30.91 8.61 -7.50
N GLY A 7 -32.15 8.08 -7.58
CA GLY A 7 -32.65 7.07 -6.66
C GLY A 7 -33.04 7.64 -5.29
N TRP A 8 -33.75 6.83 -4.50
CA TRP A 8 -34.08 7.21 -3.12
C TRP A 8 -32.81 7.21 -2.28
N PRO A 9 -32.52 8.28 -1.51
CA PRO A 9 -31.40 8.26 -0.60
C PRO A 9 -31.59 7.14 0.44
N VAL A 10 -30.52 6.46 0.83
CA VAL A 10 -30.46 5.38 1.85
C VAL A 10 -30.83 5.88 3.27
N VAL A 11 -31.33 7.11 3.37
CA VAL A 11 -31.70 7.76 4.63
C VAL A 11 -33.15 7.38 4.94
N GLY A 12 -33.36 6.64 6.03
CA GLY A 12 -34.69 6.16 6.43
C GLY A 12 -35.76 7.27 6.44
N VAL A 13 -36.96 6.96 5.94
CA VAL A 13 -38.09 7.89 5.76
C VAL A 13 -38.38 8.71 7.02
N PHE A 14 -38.27 8.10 8.20
CA PHE A 14 -38.43 8.79 9.48
C PHE A 14 -37.43 9.94 9.69
N ARG A 15 -36.17 9.76 9.30
CA ARG A 15 -35.13 10.79 9.44
C ARG A 15 -35.38 11.95 8.47
N ILE A 16 -35.88 11.68 7.27
CA ILE A 16 -36.28 12.71 6.31
C ILE A 16 -37.46 13.53 6.83
N LEU A 17 -38.52 12.85 7.31
CA LEU A 17 -39.69 13.52 7.88
C LEU A 17 -39.34 14.34 9.12
N PHE A 18 -38.50 13.81 10.00
CA PHE A 18 -38.03 14.50 11.20
C PHE A 18 -37.19 15.75 10.87
N LEU A 19 -36.21 15.64 9.96
CA LEU A 19 -35.41 16.79 9.51
C LEU A 19 -36.28 17.82 8.78
N GLY A 20 -37.27 17.38 7.99
CA GLY A 20 -38.26 18.25 7.36
C GLY A 20 -39.08 19.02 8.38
N MET A 21 -39.58 18.36 9.42
CA MET A 21 -40.32 18.98 10.53
C MET A 21 -39.45 20.02 11.26
N LEU A 22 -38.22 19.68 11.63
CA LEU A 22 -37.30 20.60 12.29
C LEU A 22 -36.99 21.84 11.42
N LYS A 23 -36.79 21.64 10.12
CA LYS A 23 -36.56 22.75 9.18
C LYS A 23 -37.79 23.65 9.06
N ALA A 24 -39.00 23.09 9.02
CA ALA A 24 -40.25 23.86 9.00
C ALA A 24 -40.45 24.68 10.30
N VAL A 25 -40.16 24.08 11.46
CA VAL A 25 -40.20 24.79 12.76
C VAL A 25 -39.16 25.91 12.81
N SER A 26 -37.94 25.68 12.31
CA SER A 26 -36.90 26.70 12.21
C SER A 26 -37.33 27.89 11.34
N TRP A 27 -37.86 27.65 10.12
CA TRP A 27 -38.36 28.73 9.27
C TRP A 27 -39.56 29.47 9.86
N SER A 28 -40.48 28.75 10.52
CA SER A 28 -41.63 29.34 11.20
C SER A 28 -41.19 30.26 12.34
N THR A 29 -40.22 29.84 13.15
CA THR A 29 -39.68 30.64 14.27
C THR A 29 -38.86 31.84 13.78
N ILE A 30 -38.05 31.69 12.73
CA ILE A 30 -37.35 32.83 12.09
C ILE A 30 -38.35 33.84 11.53
N SER A 31 -39.37 33.40 10.81
CA SER A 31 -40.41 34.26 10.23
C SER A 31 -41.17 35.02 11.32
N ARG A 32 -41.54 34.35 12.42
CA ARG A 32 -42.18 35.01 13.58
C ARG A 32 -41.25 36.04 14.23
N THR A 33 -39.97 35.70 14.40
CA THR A 33 -38.98 36.62 14.99
C THR A 33 -38.72 37.83 14.08
N ALA A 34 -38.67 37.64 12.76
CA ALA A 34 -38.46 38.71 11.78
C ALA A 34 -39.59 39.75 11.81
N LYS A 35 -40.83 39.36 12.15
CA LYS A 35 -41.97 40.30 12.33
C LYS A 35 -41.75 41.33 13.44
N TYR A 36 -40.95 40.99 14.46
CA TYR A 36 -40.67 41.86 15.61
C TYR A 36 -39.27 42.47 15.57
N THR A 37 -38.47 42.12 14.57
CA THR A 37 -37.07 42.53 14.43
C THR A 37 -36.81 42.99 12.99
N SER A 38 -35.96 42.28 12.26
CA SER A 38 -35.67 42.49 10.84
C SER A 38 -35.37 41.13 10.19
N TRP A 39 -35.59 41.02 8.88
CA TRP A 39 -35.21 39.84 8.09
C TRP A 39 -33.71 39.55 8.13
N HIS A 40 -32.86 40.50 8.53
CA HIS A 40 -31.42 40.28 8.75
C HIS A 40 -31.11 39.24 9.85
N ILE A 41 -32.06 38.91 10.73
CA ILE A 41 -31.86 37.87 11.75
C ILE A 41 -31.78 36.46 11.14
N GLY A 42 -32.43 36.23 9.99
CA GLY A 42 -32.47 34.92 9.34
C GLY A 42 -31.09 34.43 8.89
N PRO A 43 -30.33 35.21 8.10
CA PRO A 43 -28.96 34.89 7.74
C PRO A 43 -28.06 34.70 8.97
N ALA A 44 -28.12 35.58 9.97
CA ALA A 44 -27.28 35.48 11.17
C ALA A 44 -27.53 34.19 11.96
N VAL A 45 -28.80 33.82 12.19
CA VAL A 45 -29.18 32.57 12.88
C VAL A 45 -28.77 31.33 12.08
N ASN A 46 -28.95 31.35 10.76
CA ASN A 46 -28.53 30.23 9.91
C ASN A 46 -27.01 30.06 9.87
N THR A 47 -26.24 31.16 9.84
CA THR A 47 -24.78 31.11 9.92
C THR A 47 -24.31 30.54 11.26
N VAL A 48 -24.90 30.98 12.38
CA VAL A 48 -24.61 30.40 13.72
C VAL A 48 -24.91 28.90 13.74
N ALA A 49 -26.07 28.48 13.23
CA ALA A 49 -26.47 27.08 13.19
C ALA A 49 -25.57 26.21 12.30
N TYR A 50 -25.17 26.72 11.13
CA TYR A 50 -24.23 26.03 10.24
C TYR A 50 -22.87 25.86 10.93
N LEU A 51 -22.33 26.91 11.55
CA LEU A 51 -21.05 26.84 12.24
C LEU A 51 -21.08 25.91 13.47
N TYR A 52 -22.24 25.69 14.11
CA TYR A 52 -22.39 24.67 15.16
C TYR A 52 -22.28 23.23 14.67
N THR A 53 -22.49 22.99 13.38
CA THR A 53 -22.36 21.64 12.82
C THR A 53 -20.93 21.29 12.43
N LEU A 54 -20.00 22.24 12.48
CA LEU A 54 -18.60 21.99 12.19
C LEU A 54 -17.92 21.33 13.38
N ASP A 55 -17.35 20.16 13.15
CA ASP A 55 -16.58 19.43 14.16
C ASP A 55 -15.16 20.03 14.31
N PRO A 56 -14.81 20.61 15.47
CA PRO A 56 -13.46 21.12 15.70
C PRO A 56 -12.39 20.02 15.71
N PHE A 57 -12.76 18.76 15.98
CA PHE A 57 -11.83 17.61 15.98
C PHE A 57 -11.40 17.18 14.58
N GLN A 58 -12.08 17.63 13.53
CA GLN A 58 -11.67 17.38 12.14
C GLN A 58 -10.75 18.46 11.57
N GLN A 59 -10.39 19.47 12.37
CA GLN A 59 -9.52 20.55 11.91
C GLN A 59 -8.05 20.19 12.07
N PRO A 60 -7.21 20.30 11.02
CA PRO A 60 -5.84 19.81 11.06
C PRO A 60 -4.89 20.70 11.88
N THR A 61 -5.31 21.92 12.26
CA THR A 61 -4.49 22.84 13.05
C THR A 61 -5.35 23.62 14.05
N LEU A 62 -4.75 23.99 15.18
CA LEU A 62 -5.37 24.85 16.19
C LEU A 62 -5.80 26.22 15.62
N VAL A 63 -5.05 26.74 14.64
CA VAL A 63 -5.37 28.01 13.97
C VAL A 63 -6.62 27.86 13.10
N ARG A 64 -6.75 26.74 12.37
CA ARG A 64 -7.97 26.49 11.58
C ARG A 64 -9.20 26.28 12.45
N ALA A 65 -9.04 25.63 13.61
CA ALA A 65 -10.11 25.47 14.59
C ALA A 65 -10.61 26.80 15.17
N LEU A 66 -9.82 27.87 15.14
CA LEU A 66 -10.23 29.21 15.59
C LEU A 66 -11.18 29.92 14.62
N PHE A 67 -11.08 29.68 13.31
CA PHE A 67 -11.91 30.42 12.34
C PHE A 67 -13.42 30.20 12.51
N PRO A 68 -13.93 28.96 12.68
CA PRO A 68 -15.35 28.73 12.95
C PRO A 68 -15.83 29.41 14.24
N ILE A 69 -14.96 29.51 15.26
CA ILE A 69 -15.28 30.13 16.55
C ILE A 69 -15.40 31.63 16.39
N VAL A 70 -14.40 32.27 15.77
CA VAL A 70 -14.43 33.72 15.53
C VAL A 70 -15.63 34.09 14.65
N ALA A 71 -15.86 33.33 13.57
CA ALA A 71 -17.02 33.54 12.71
C ALA A 71 -18.35 33.32 13.45
N GLY A 72 -18.43 32.31 14.32
CA GLY A 72 -19.60 31.99 15.14
C GLY A 72 -19.92 33.07 16.16
N LEU A 73 -18.90 33.59 16.85
CA LEU A 73 -19.03 34.70 17.81
C LEU A 73 -19.46 36.00 17.12
N LEU A 74 -18.92 36.29 15.93
CA LEU A 74 -19.33 37.45 15.13
C LEU A 74 -20.78 37.32 14.65
N ALA A 75 -21.18 36.14 14.16
CA ALA A 75 -22.55 35.88 13.73
C ALA A 75 -23.54 35.92 14.91
N LEU A 76 -23.14 35.44 16.09
CA LEU A 76 -23.93 35.54 17.32
C LEU A 76 -24.06 36.99 17.80
N ALA A 77 -22.98 37.77 17.74
CA ALA A 77 -23.02 39.20 18.04
C ALA A 77 -23.96 39.96 17.09
N GLN A 78 -23.92 39.64 15.80
CA GLN A 78 -24.85 40.19 14.80
C GLN A 78 -26.31 39.80 15.13
N ALA A 79 -26.57 38.53 15.47
CA ALA A 79 -27.91 38.09 15.86
C ALA A 79 -28.44 38.83 17.10
N ILE A 80 -27.59 39.04 18.12
CA ILE A 80 -27.95 39.76 19.35
C ILE A 80 -28.20 41.25 19.07
N HIS A 81 -27.42 41.86 18.17
CA HIS A 81 -27.56 43.28 17.83
C HIS A 81 -28.85 43.58 17.07
N VAL A 82 -29.34 42.62 16.28
CA VAL A 82 -30.62 42.75 15.54
C VAL A 82 -31.84 42.63 16.48
N VAL A 83 -31.68 42.09 17.69
CA VAL A 83 -32.75 42.01 18.69
C VAL A 83 -33.00 43.38 19.35
N PRO A 84 -34.28 43.83 19.44
CA PRO A 84 -34.66 45.14 19.99
C PRO A 84 -34.03 45.44 21.36
N THR A 85 -33.56 46.67 21.53
CA THR A 85 -32.87 47.17 22.74
C THR A 85 -33.73 47.15 24.00
N ASN A 86 -35.07 47.15 23.87
CA ASN A 86 -36.00 47.06 25.00
C ASN A 86 -36.02 45.69 25.69
N ASN A 87 -35.42 44.65 25.10
CA ASN A 87 -35.37 43.33 25.72
C ASN A 87 -34.05 43.11 26.47
N LYS A 88 -34.09 43.24 27.80
CA LYS A 88 -32.91 43.04 28.68
C LYS A 88 -32.33 41.61 28.58
N HIS A 89 -33.12 40.63 28.16
CA HIS A 89 -32.71 39.23 28.02
C HIS A 89 -31.95 38.93 26.72
N ARG A 90 -31.79 39.89 25.81
CA ARG A 90 -31.03 39.67 24.56
C ARG A 90 -29.58 39.22 24.80
N TYR A 91 -28.99 39.65 25.91
CA TYR A 91 -27.63 39.25 26.30
C TYR A 91 -27.55 37.81 26.82
N CYS A 92 -28.66 37.19 27.23
CA CYS A 92 -28.67 35.77 27.60
C CYS A 92 -28.34 34.86 26.40
N LEU A 93 -28.51 35.34 25.17
CA LEU A 93 -28.13 34.61 23.96
C LEU A 93 -26.61 34.38 23.87
N TRP A 94 -25.78 35.12 24.62
CA TRP A 94 -24.35 34.81 24.74
C TRP A 94 -24.07 33.45 25.37
N VAL A 95 -25.02 32.84 26.09
CA VAL A 95 -24.88 31.46 26.58
C VAL A 95 -24.58 30.48 25.44
N PHE A 96 -25.10 30.75 24.23
CA PHE A 96 -24.80 29.93 23.05
C PHE A 96 -23.33 29.98 22.62
N SER A 97 -22.54 30.98 23.05
CA SER A 97 -21.08 31.00 22.81
C SER A 97 -20.34 29.84 23.48
N ILE A 98 -20.89 29.29 24.58
CA ILE A 98 -20.32 28.14 25.29
C ILE A 98 -20.26 26.91 24.38
N VAL A 99 -21.21 26.78 23.45
CA VAL A 99 -21.28 25.67 22.48
C VAL A 99 -20.06 25.68 21.56
N TYR A 100 -19.44 26.84 21.29
CA TYR A 100 -18.18 26.92 20.54
C TYR A 100 -16.94 26.73 21.42
N MET A 101 -16.95 27.33 22.62
CA MET A 101 -15.77 27.39 23.48
C MET A 101 -15.45 26.04 24.14
N VAL A 102 -16.45 25.27 24.57
CA VAL A 102 -16.23 24.00 25.27
C VAL A 102 -15.56 22.96 24.34
N PRO A 103 -16.09 22.66 23.13
CA PRO A 103 -15.43 21.74 22.21
C PRO A 103 -14.02 22.19 21.81
N TYR A 104 -13.80 23.50 21.66
CA TYR A 104 -12.47 24.04 21.37
C TYR A 104 -11.48 23.85 22.53
N CYS A 105 -11.90 24.14 23.77
CA CYS A 105 -11.07 23.92 24.94
C CYS A 105 -10.71 22.44 25.13
N VAL A 106 -11.65 21.54 24.84
CA VAL A 106 -11.40 20.08 24.85
C VAL A 106 -10.45 19.67 23.71
N HIS A 107 -10.63 20.21 22.51
CA HIS A 107 -9.71 19.96 21.40
C HIS A 107 -8.29 20.47 21.72
N PHE A 108 -8.18 21.70 22.24
CA PHE A 108 -6.90 22.29 22.64
C PHE A 108 -6.20 21.49 23.74
N SER A 109 -6.93 21.06 24.77
CA SER A 109 -6.35 20.25 25.85
C SER A 109 -5.88 18.89 25.35
N ARG A 110 -6.64 18.23 24.45
CA ARG A 110 -6.22 16.97 23.82
C ARG A 110 -4.99 17.13 22.93
N VAL A 111 -4.97 18.13 22.05
CA VAL A 111 -3.80 18.41 21.20
C VAL A 111 -2.56 18.70 22.06
N ARG A 112 -2.70 19.47 23.13
CA ARG A 112 -1.59 19.77 24.03
C ARG A 112 -1.13 18.56 24.85
N ALA A 113 -2.05 17.74 25.34
CA ALA A 113 -1.72 16.50 26.04
C ALA A 113 -0.98 15.53 25.12
N ALA A 114 -1.48 15.33 23.88
CA ALA A 114 -0.82 14.51 22.87
C ALA A 114 0.56 15.05 22.49
N SER A 115 0.71 16.39 22.34
CA SER A 115 2.01 17.01 22.03
C SER A 115 3.02 16.84 23.17
N LEU A 116 2.57 16.88 24.43
CA LEU A 116 3.44 16.70 25.61
C LEU A 116 3.84 15.24 25.78
N ASP A 117 2.91 14.32 25.58
CA ASP A 117 3.16 12.87 25.61
C ASP A 117 4.15 12.45 24.53
N ALA A 118 3.94 12.93 23.29
CA ALA A 118 4.88 12.75 22.19
C ALA A 118 6.28 13.28 22.54
N ASN A 119 6.40 14.49 23.09
CA ASN A 119 7.69 15.08 23.42
C ASN A 119 8.40 14.37 24.61
N TYR A 120 7.67 13.62 25.45
CA TYR A 120 8.25 12.84 26.54
C TYR A 120 8.65 11.43 26.07
N THR A 121 7.77 10.73 25.35
CA THR A 121 7.99 9.38 24.84
C THR A 121 9.06 9.33 23.74
N TYR A 122 9.13 10.37 22.89
CA TYR A 122 10.00 10.38 21.70
C TYR A 122 11.34 11.11 21.90
N ARG A 123 11.69 11.49 23.13
CA ARG A 123 12.96 12.19 23.43
C ARG A 123 14.15 11.26 23.64
N THR A 124 13.91 10.00 23.98
CA THR A 124 14.95 9.01 24.30
C THR A 124 14.96 7.88 23.28
N CYS A 125 16.13 7.63 22.66
CA CYS A 125 16.40 6.59 21.67
C CYS A 125 15.70 5.24 21.96
N ASP A 126 15.78 4.77 23.20
CA ASP A 126 15.49 3.37 23.52
C ASP A 126 13.99 3.06 23.64
N ASN A 127 13.15 4.10 23.75
CA ASN A 127 11.71 3.93 24.00
C ASN A 127 10.83 4.16 22.76
N HIS A 128 11.42 4.58 21.62
CA HIS A 128 10.63 4.80 20.41
C HIS A 128 10.31 3.47 19.71
N PRO A 129 9.04 3.17 19.35
CA PRO A 129 8.67 1.92 18.68
C PRO A 129 9.50 1.61 17.42
N VAL A 130 9.70 2.61 16.54
CA VAL A 130 10.58 2.50 15.36
C VAL A 130 12.02 2.12 15.72
N ALA A 131 12.58 2.68 16.80
CA ALA A 131 13.94 2.35 17.21
C ALA A 131 14.06 0.88 17.61
N LYS A 132 13.05 0.36 18.32
CA LYS A 132 12.96 -1.05 18.69
C LYS A 132 12.82 -1.95 17.46
N LEU A 133 11.93 -1.61 16.51
CA LEU A 133 11.76 -2.37 15.27
C LEU A 133 13.06 -2.45 14.46
N ILE A 134 13.80 -1.34 14.35
CA ILE A 134 15.12 -1.31 13.70
C ILE A 134 16.14 -2.16 14.47
N GLY A 135 16.15 -2.09 15.81
CA GLY A 135 17.05 -2.87 16.64
C GLY A 135 16.80 -4.38 16.52
N ASP A 136 15.54 -4.80 16.67
CA ASP A 136 15.11 -6.19 16.57
C ASP A 136 15.42 -6.75 15.17
N ALA A 137 15.08 -6.02 14.10
CA ALA A 137 15.33 -6.46 12.73
C ALA A 137 16.82 -6.58 12.39
N LYS A 138 17.67 -5.67 12.90
CA LYS A 138 19.13 -5.78 12.74
C LYS A 138 19.68 -7.01 13.46
N ALA A 139 19.23 -7.27 14.68
CA ALA A 139 19.64 -8.45 15.44
C ALA A 139 19.24 -9.76 14.73
N ASP A 140 18.01 -9.83 14.22
CA ASP A 140 17.52 -10.98 13.45
C ASP A 140 18.31 -11.19 12.15
N PHE A 141 18.64 -10.10 11.45
CA PHE A 141 19.45 -10.17 10.23
C PHE A 141 20.89 -10.62 10.52
N GLU A 142 21.52 -10.11 11.57
CA GLU A 142 22.85 -10.56 12.00
C GLU A 142 22.85 -12.05 12.39
N ALA A 143 21.82 -12.52 13.10
CA ALA A 143 21.66 -13.92 13.45
C ALA A 143 21.50 -14.81 12.20
N LEU A 144 20.77 -14.34 11.19
CA LEU A 144 20.62 -15.02 9.90
C LEU A 144 21.97 -15.14 9.18
N LEU A 145 22.74 -14.05 9.11
CA LEU A 145 24.07 -14.06 8.50
C LEU A 145 25.05 -14.99 9.24
N GLN A 146 24.97 -15.07 10.56
CA GLN A 146 25.79 -16.01 11.35
C GLN A 146 25.40 -17.47 11.12
N GLY A 147 24.14 -17.75 10.77
CA GLY A 147 23.64 -19.08 10.43
C GLY A 147 23.97 -19.54 9.01
N GLN A 148 24.58 -18.69 8.17
CA GLN A 148 24.87 -19.01 6.78
C GLN A 148 25.86 -20.17 6.65
N SER A 149 25.56 -21.10 5.74
CA SER A 149 26.46 -22.23 5.47
C SER A 149 27.76 -21.76 4.81
N THR A 150 28.90 -22.09 5.42
CA THR A 150 30.24 -21.66 4.96
C THR A 150 30.94 -22.66 4.04
N SER A 151 30.35 -23.84 3.82
CA SER A 151 30.93 -24.89 2.96
C SER A 151 29.88 -25.54 2.08
N LEU A 152 30.29 -25.97 0.88
CA LEU A 152 29.41 -26.66 -0.08
C LEU A 152 28.73 -27.89 0.53
N GLN A 153 29.43 -28.64 1.40
CA GLN A 153 28.85 -29.81 2.07
C GLN A 153 27.75 -29.42 3.05
N ALA A 154 27.96 -28.37 3.85
CA ALA A 154 26.95 -27.84 4.77
C ALA A 154 25.73 -27.32 3.99
N THR A 155 25.96 -26.56 2.91
CA THR A 155 24.89 -26.06 2.04
C THR A 155 24.06 -27.20 1.45
N LYS A 156 24.70 -28.27 0.95
CA LYS A 156 23.99 -29.46 0.44
C LYS A 156 23.19 -30.19 1.51
N ALA A 157 23.76 -30.31 2.71
CA ALA A 157 23.08 -30.95 3.84
C ALA A 157 21.85 -30.15 4.29
N GLU A 158 21.98 -28.82 4.41
CA GLU A 158 20.88 -27.93 4.78
C GLU A 158 19.79 -27.89 3.70
N HIS A 159 20.15 -27.86 2.43
CA HIS A 159 19.18 -27.95 1.33
C HIS A 159 18.39 -29.26 1.36
N ARG A 160 19.07 -30.41 1.52
CA ARG A 160 18.38 -31.70 1.68
C ARG A 160 17.47 -31.72 2.91
N ARG A 161 17.90 -31.12 4.02
CA ARG A 161 17.08 -31.02 5.25
C ARG A 161 15.80 -30.22 5.01
N ARG A 162 15.86 -29.15 4.22
CA ARG A 162 14.72 -28.27 3.92
C ARG A 162 13.78 -28.83 2.87
N TYR A 163 14.33 -29.35 1.77
CA TYR A 163 13.56 -29.68 0.57
C TYR A 163 13.42 -31.17 0.29
N GLY A 164 14.14 -32.03 1.03
CA GLY A 164 14.05 -33.48 0.85
C GLY A 164 14.79 -34.03 -0.38
N HIS A 165 15.42 -33.19 -1.20
CA HIS A 165 16.16 -33.61 -2.39
C HIS A 165 17.52 -32.91 -2.53
N ASP A 166 18.34 -33.46 -3.42
CA ASP A 166 19.65 -32.89 -3.76
C ASP A 166 19.49 -31.49 -4.37
N PRO A 167 20.35 -30.53 -3.99
CA PRO A 167 20.33 -29.23 -4.62
C PRO A 167 20.84 -29.32 -6.07
N PRO A 168 20.28 -28.49 -6.97
CA PRO A 168 20.86 -28.13 -8.25
C PRO A 168 22.32 -27.69 -8.18
N PRO A 169 23.01 -27.69 -9.34
CA PRO A 169 24.44 -27.37 -9.44
C PRO A 169 24.82 -26.03 -8.80
N VAL A 170 23.92 -25.05 -8.83
CA VAL A 170 24.03 -23.76 -8.13
C VAL A 170 23.06 -23.80 -6.94
N THR A 171 23.61 -23.84 -5.73
CA THR A 171 22.83 -23.78 -4.49
C THR A 171 22.94 -22.38 -3.89
N ASP A 172 21.80 -21.72 -3.68
CA ASP A 172 21.72 -20.39 -3.07
C ASP A 172 20.56 -20.28 -2.07
N GLU A 173 20.22 -19.04 -1.71
CA GLU A 173 19.30 -18.64 -0.64
C GLU A 173 17.88 -18.28 -1.11
N PHE A 174 17.46 -18.65 -2.33
CA PHE A 174 16.10 -18.35 -2.81
C PHE A 174 15.07 -19.39 -2.33
N ASP A 175 14.79 -19.38 -1.03
CA ASP A 175 13.82 -20.29 -0.44
C ASP A 175 12.43 -20.14 -1.07
N ILE A 176 12.10 -18.93 -1.52
CA ILE A 176 10.86 -18.54 -2.21
C ILE A 176 10.60 -19.39 -3.47
N ILE A 177 11.62 -19.78 -4.24
CA ILE A 177 11.42 -20.63 -5.44
C ILE A 177 10.77 -21.96 -5.01
N GLY A 178 11.30 -22.58 -3.96
CA GLY A 178 10.76 -23.83 -3.43
C GLY A 178 9.33 -23.69 -2.92
N GLN A 179 9.01 -22.56 -2.26
CA GLN A 179 7.67 -22.27 -1.74
C GLN A 179 6.65 -22.05 -2.87
N LEU A 180 7.03 -21.28 -3.89
CA LEU A 180 6.17 -20.98 -5.06
C LEU A 180 5.90 -22.21 -5.92
N LEU A 181 6.85 -23.16 -5.95
CA LEU A 181 6.73 -24.40 -6.70
C LEU A 181 6.02 -25.53 -5.92
N ALA A 182 5.92 -25.41 -4.58
CA ALA A 182 5.33 -26.44 -3.73
C ALA A 182 3.90 -26.87 -4.16
N PRO A 183 2.99 -25.97 -4.58
CA PRO A 183 1.64 -26.36 -5.02
C PRO A 183 1.62 -27.30 -6.23
N PHE A 184 2.67 -27.30 -7.05
CA PHE A 184 2.74 -28.07 -8.29
C PHE A 184 3.41 -29.44 -8.13
N ARG A 185 4.07 -29.70 -6.98
CA ARG A 185 4.79 -30.97 -6.73
C ARG A 185 3.88 -32.21 -6.71
N GLY A 186 2.59 -32.01 -6.43
CA GLY A 186 1.58 -33.08 -6.48
C GLY A 186 1.11 -33.46 -7.89
N LEU A 187 1.60 -32.79 -8.94
CA LEU A 187 1.29 -33.08 -10.33
C LEU A 187 2.46 -33.85 -10.97
N SER A 188 2.17 -34.79 -11.87
CA SER A 188 3.21 -35.35 -12.75
C SER A 188 3.62 -34.33 -13.81
N GLY A 189 4.84 -34.45 -14.35
CA GLY A 189 5.31 -33.55 -15.40
C GLY A 189 4.41 -33.50 -16.64
N LEU A 190 3.78 -34.64 -16.99
CA LEU A 190 2.78 -34.72 -18.07
C LEU A 190 1.49 -33.96 -17.73
N GLN A 191 1.01 -34.06 -16.48
CA GLN A 191 -0.17 -33.32 -16.04
C GLN A 191 0.10 -31.82 -16.07
N LEU A 192 1.23 -31.38 -15.52
CA LEU A 192 1.63 -29.98 -15.49
C LEU A 192 1.77 -29.39 -16.90
N THR A 193 2.41 -30.12 -17.82
CA THR A 193 2.57 -29.69 -19.21
C THR A 193 1.21 -29.56 -19.92
N ASN A 194 0.33 -30.55 -19.76
CA ASN A 194 -1.01 -30.53 -20.36
C ASN A 194 -1.87 -29.36 -19.82
N VAL A 195 -1.80 -29.07 -18.51
CA VAL A 195 -2.49 -27.91 -17.92
C VAL A 195 -1.94 -26.60 -18.46
N THR A 196 -0.62 -26.52 -18.63
CA THR A 196 0.07 -25.35 -19.19
C THR A 196 -0.36 -25.10 -20.65
N GLU A 197 -0.36 -26.13 -21.49
CA GLU A 197 -0.81 -26.02 -22.89
C GLU A 197 -2.28 -25.59 -22.98
N LYS A 198 -3.16 -26.21 -22.18
CA LYS A 198 -4.58 -25.82 -22.11
C LYS A 198 -4.77 -24.37 -21.68
N ALA A 199 -4.02 -23.90 -20.68
CA ALA A 199 -4.11 -22.53 -20.21
C ALA A 199 -3.65 -21.50 -21.26
N PHE A 200 -2.66 -21.87 -22.08
CA PHE A 200 -2.23 -21.05 -23.21
C PHE A 200 -3.31 -20.96 -24.30
N GLU A 201 -3.87 -22.10 -24.69
CA GLU A 201 -4.88 -22.21 -25.75
C GLU A 201 -6.26 -21.65 -25.36
N GLU A 202 -6.51 -21.47 -24.07
CA GLU A 202 -7.78 -20.93 -23.56
C GLU A 202 -8.08 -19.54 -24.17
N PRO A 203 -9.26 -19.36 -24.81
CA PRO A 203 -9.61 -18.08 -25.41
C PRO A 203 -9.62 -16.94 -24.39
N GLY A 204 -8.84 -15.88 -24.67
CA GLY A 204 -8.69 -14.76 -23.75
C GLY A 204 -7.73 -15.04 -22.60
N SER A 205 -6.92 -16.10 -22.65
CA SER A 205 -5.85 -16.32 -21.67
C SER A 205 -4.89 -15.11 -21.59
N GLU A 206 -4.53 -14.50 -22.73
CA GLU A 206 -3.50 -13.44 -22.79
C GLU A 206 -2.17 -13.85 -22.13
N LEU A 207 -1.95 -15.15 -21.93
CA LEU A 207 -0.72 -15.69 -21.39
C LEU A 207 0.29 -15.91 -22.50
N TRP A 208 1.56 -15.67 -22.21
CA TRP A 208 2.60 -15.73 -23.22
C TRP A 208 3.47 -16.95 -23.01
N LEU A 209 3.64 -17.72 -24.09
CA LEU A 209 4.56 -18.84 -24.11
C LEU A 209 5.96 -18.35 -24.43
N CYS A 210 6.98 -18.99 -23.84
CA CYS A 210 8.40 -18.64 -24.02
C CYS A 210 8.92 -18.56 -25.49
N LYS A 211 8.12 -18.95 -26.49
CA LYS A 211 8.48 -18.87 -27.92
C LYS A 211 7.84 -17.67 -28.65
N GLN A 212 6.90 -16.98 -28.02
CA GLN A 212 6.16 -15.84 -28.58
C GLN A 212 6.15 -14.70 -27.55
N PHE A 213 7.05 -13.74 -27.68
CA PHE A 213 7.28 -12.70 -26.67
C PHE A 213 7.17 -11.26 -27.20
N ASP A 214 6.83 -10.31 -26.31
CA ASP A 214 7.26 -8.90 -26.38
C ASP A 214 8.77 -8.81 -26.27
N ARG A 215 9.29 -7.75 -26.87
CA ARG A 215 10.69 -7.40 -26.87
C ARG A 215 11.28 -7.38 -25.45
N HIS A 216 10.62 -6.80 -24.46
CA HIS A 216 11.20 -6.65 -23.11
C HIS A 216 11.31 -7.96 -22.33
N ILE A 217 10.21 -8.73 -22.24
CA ILE A 217 10.22 -10.04 -21.57
C ILE A 217 11.18 -10.99 -22.29
N SER A 218 11.20 -10.98 -23.63
CA SER A 218 12.14 -11.80 -24.39
C SER A 218 13.58 -11.48 -24.06
N ILE A 219 13.94 -10.19 -24.00
CA ILE A 219 15.30 -9.74 -23.69
C ILE A 219 15.68 -10.15 -22.26
N MET A 220 14.76 -10.04 -21.30
CA MET A 220 15.00 -10.42 -19.90
C MET A 220 15.40 -11.89 -19.74
N PHE A 221 14.88 -12.80 -20.56
CA PHE A 221 15.30 -14.19 -20.57
C PHE A 221 16.49 -14.45 -21.50
N ASN A 222 16.49 -13.88 -22.71
CA ASN A 222 17.48 -14.23 -23.73
C ASN A 222 18.85 -13.64 -23.46
N ASP A 223 18.95 -12.36 -23.12
CA ASP A 223 20.24 -11.68 -23.00
C ASP A 223 21.06 -12.24 -21.82
N PRO A 224 20.48 -12.41 -20.61
CA PRO A 224 21.27 -12.88 -19.47
C PRO A 224 21.57 -14.38 -19.53
N LEU A 225 20.84 -15.15 -20.34
CA LEU A 225 21.00 -16.59 -20.50
C LEU A 225 21.67 -17.01 -21.82
N ASP A 226 22.12 -16.06 -22.66
CA ASP A 226 22.66 -16.33 -24.00
C ASP A 226 23.86 -17.28 -23.96
N ASP A 227 24.78 -17.04 -23.03
CA ASP A 227 25.98 -17.86 -22.80
C ASP A 227 25.66 -19.26 -22.23
N MET A 228 24.42 -19.51 -21.82
CA MET A 228 23.97 -20.77 -21.23
C MET A 228 23.12 -21.62 -22.19
N LYS A 229 23.01 -21.23 -23.46
CA LYS A 229 22.33 -22.00 -24.49
C LYS A 229 22.94 -23.40 -24.62
N GLY A 230 22.09 -24.43 -24.54
CA GLY A 230 22.48 -25.84 -24.58
C GLY A 230 22.89 -26.45 -23.23
N ILE A 231 22.97 -25.65 -22.16
CA ILE A 231 23.13 -26.13 -20.77
C ILE A 231 21.76 -26.27 -20.11
N LEU A 232 20.86 -25.31 -20.38
CA LEU A 232 19.50 -25.33 -19.84
C LEU A 232 18.66 -26.45 -20.49
N PRO A 233 17.93 -27.23 -19.68
CA PRO A 233 16.98 -28.21 -20.19
C PRO A 233 15.80 -27.53 -20.90
N ASP A 234 15.13 -28.28 -21.77
CA ASP A 234 13.89 -27.81 -22.41
C ASP A 234 12.80 -27.62 -21.35
N VAL A 235 12.21 -26.43 -21.32
CA VAL A 235 11.14 -26.07 -20.37
C VAL A 235 10.10 -25.19 -21.05
N ASN A 236 8.82 -25.46 -20.79
CA ASN A 236 7.70 -24.67 -21.30
C ASN A 236 7.02 -23.96 -20.13
N PHE A 237 6.97 -22.63 -20.14
CA PHE A 237 6.32 -21.86 -19.08
C PHE A 237 5.51 -20.71 -19.66
N LEU A 238 4.50 -20.29 -18.90
CA LEU A 238 3.63 -19.17 -19.24
C LEU A 238 4.01 -17.94 -18.44
N VAL A 239 4.18 -16.82 -19.11
CA VAL A 239 4.46 -15.54 -18.48
C VAL A 239 3.20 -14.70 -18.45
N ASN A 240 2.91 -14.12 -17.28
CA ASN A 240 1.92 -13.06 -17.16
C ASN A 240 2.60 -11.73 -17.48
N HIS A 241 2.18 -11.10 -18.57
CA HIS A 241 2.71 -9.80 -19.01
C HIS A 241 1.87 -8.60 -18.50
N LEU A 242 0.81 -8.86 -17.74
CA LEU A 242 -0.03 -7.84 -17.12
C LEU A 242 0.45 -7.53 -15.69
N ASP A 243 0.15 -6.31 -15.23
CA ASP A 243 0.50 -5.87 -13.87
C ASP A 243 -0.31 -6.62 -12.80
N GLU A 244 -1.57 -6.98 -13.11
CA GLU A 244 -2.42 -7.73 -12.19
C GLU A 244 -1.95 -9.20 -12.08
N PRO A 245 -1.72 -9.75 -10.86
CA PRO A 245 -1.52 -11.19 -10.68
C PRO A 245 -2.79 -11.95 -11.06
N ARG A 246 -2.69 -13.20 -11.56
CA ARG A 246 -3.82 -13.87 -12.25
C ARG A 246 -4.17 -15.27 -11.80
N VAL A 247 -3.49 -15.84 -10.82
CA VAL A 247 -3.74 -17.23 -10.39
C VAL A 247 -4.26 -17.24 -8.96
N LEU A 248 -5.40 -17.88 -8.74
CA LEU A 248 -5.94 -18.20 -7.42
C LEU A 248 -5.82 -19.72 -7.23
N LEU A 249 -4.94 -20.14 -6.30
CA LEU A 249 -4.69 -21.56 -6.05
C LEU A 249 -5.89 -22.19 -5.33
N PRO A 250 -6.28 -23.43 -5.67
CA PRO A 250 -7.41 -24.10 -5.03
C PRO A 250 -7.05 -24.58 -3.62
N ALA A 251 -8.03 -24.64 -2.72
CA ALA A 251 -7.87 -25.19 -1.37
C ALA A 251 -7.82 -26.73 -1.33
N ILE A 252 -8.22 -27.42 -2.41
CA ILE A 252 -8.32 -28.88 -2.48
C ILE A 252 -7.25 -29.41 -3.46
N PRO A 253 -6.55 -30.52 -3.15
CA PRO A 253 -5.61 -31.16 -4.08
C PRO A 253 -6.29 -31.54 -5.40
N TYR A 254 -5.57 -31.36 -6.50
CA TYR A 254 -6.06 -31.69 -7.83
C TYR A 254 -6.39 -33.18 -7.94
N GLY A 255 -7.65 -33.49 -8.25
CA GLY A 255 -8.10 -34.84 -8.58
C GLY A 255 -8.12 -35.07 -10.09
N GLU A 256 -7.83 -36.29 -10.54
CA GLU A 256 -7.71 -36.66 -11.97
C GLU A 256 -8.93 -36.31 -12.84
N ASN A 257 -10.12 -36.11 -12.24
CA ASN A 257 -11.39 -35.83 -12.94
C ASN A 257 -11.88 -34.37 -12.78
N MET A 258 -11.08 -33.47 -12.20
CA MET A 258 -11.46 -32.06 -12.07
C MET A 258 -10.98 -31.27 -13.29
N GLU A 259 -11.76 -30.28 -13.73
CA GLU A 259 -11.24 -29.28 -14.66
C GLU A 259 -10.04 -28.56 -14.00
N PRO A 260 -8.92 -28.40 -14.72
CA PRO A 260 -7.66 -27.92 -14.14
C PRO A 260 -7.73 -26.47 -13.66
N PHE A 261 -8.55 -25.66 -14.33
CA PHE A 261 -8.80 -24.28 -13.96
C PHE A 261 -10.11 -23.79 -14.56
N LYS A 262 -10.60 -22.69 -14.00
CA LYS A 262 -11.66 -21.86 -14.58
C LYS A 262 -11.11 -20.46 -14.85
N LEU A 263 -11.25 -19.97 -16.09
CA LEU A 263 -10.93 -18.59 -16.45
C LEU A 263 -12.16 -17.71 -16.25
N THR A 264 -12.02 -16.63 -15.47
CA THR A 264 -13.12 -15.68 -15.20
C THR A 264 -12.67 -14.26 -15.53
N ASP A 265 -13.43 -13.57 -16.37
CA ASP A 265 -13.21 -12.15 -16.63
C ASP A 265 -13.83 -11.29 -15.53
N MET A 266 -12.96 -10.60 -14.81
CA MET A 266 -13.26 -9.71 -13.68
C MET A 266 -12.78 -8.28 -13.97
N ALA A 267 -12.52 -7.93 -15.23
CA ALA A 267 -12.23 -6.56 -15.61
C ALA A 267 -13.35 -5.62 -15.15
N HIS A 268 -12.94 -4.49 -14.58
CA HIS A 268 -13.80 -3.46 -14.01
C HIS A 268 -14.72 -3.91 -12.86
N GLN A 269 -14.49 -5.08 -12.27
CA GLN A 269 -15.28 -5.61 -11.15
C GLN A 269 -14.52 -5.49 -9.83
N HIS A 270 -15.25 -5.44 -8.72
CA HIS A 270 -14.64 -5.53 -7.39
C HIS A 270 -14.15 -6.97 -7.16
N THR A 271 -12.87 -7.15 -6.84
CA THR A 271 -12.24 -8.48 -6.85
C THR A 271 -12.09 -9.09 -5.46
N TRP A 272 -12.21 -8.28 -4.40
CA TRP A 272 -11.90 -8.67 -3.03
C TRP A 272 -12.58 -9.96 -2.60
N ASP A 273 -13.92 -10.03 -2.72
CA ASP A 273 -14.69 -11.17 -2.23
C ASP A 273 -14.27 -12.49 -2.92
N THR A 274 -13.79 -12.41 -4.16
CA THR A 274 -13.26 -13.58 -4.88
C THR A 274 -11.86 -13.94 -4.42
N LEU A 275 -10.98 -12.95 -4.29
CA LEU A 275 -9.58 -13.14 -3.87
C LEU A 275 -9.44 -13.59 -2.42
N THR A 276 -10.42 -13.25 -1.56
CA THR A 276 -10.45 -13.68 -0.16
C THR A 276 -11.44 -14.83 0.09
N SER A 277 -12.00 -15.43 -0.96
CA SER A 277 -13.02 -16.48 -0.84
C SER A 277 -12.52 -17.75 -0.13
N LEU A 278 -11.21 -17.99 -0.16
CA LEU A 278 -10.54 -19.13 0.48
C LEU A 278 -10.00 -18.82 1.88
N CYS A 279 -10.10 -17.56 2.32
CA CYS A 279 -9.74 -17.21 3.69
C CYS A 279 -10.70 -17.92 4.66
N ALA A 280 -10.17 -18.43 5.78
CA ALA A 280 -11.01 -18.95 6.84
C ALA A 280 -12.01 -17.87 7.27
N PRO A 281 -13.28 -18.24 7.57
CA PRO A 281 -14.25 -17.27 8.05
C PRO A 281 -13.69 -16.61 9.31
N SER A 282 -13.20 -15.39 9.16
CA SER A 282 -12.75 -14.61 10.30
C SER A 282 -13.96 -14.43 11.20
N ASN A 283 -13.79 -14.65 12.51
CA ASN A 283 -14.76 -14.16 13.46
C ASN A 283 -14.72 -12.62 13.37
N GLU A 284 -15.47 -12.04 12.41
CA GLU A 284 -15.63 -10.59 12.21
C GLU A 284 -16.07 -9.90 13.51
N SER A 285 -16.58 -10.67 14.48
CA SER A 285 -16.98 -10.24 15.81
C SER A 285 -15.85 -10.03 16.83
N ALA A 286 -14.57 -10.32 16.51
CA ALA A 286 -13.50 -10.37 17.52
C ALA A 286 -12.32 -9.40 17.30
N ARG A 287 -12.17 -8.77 16.13
CA ARG A 287 -11.34 -7.57 16.00
C ARG A 287 -12.25 -6.35 16.05
N ASN A 288 -12.92 -6.17 17.19
CA ASN A 288 -13.20 -4.81 17.63
C ASN A 288 -11.86 -4.11 17.57
N TYR A 289 -11.73 -3.13 16.68
CA TYR A 289 -10.73 -2.08 16.79
C TYR A 289 -10.96 -1.42 18.16
N LEU A 290 -10.46 -2.07 19.20
CA LEU A 290 -9.95 -1.40 20.36
C LEU A 290 -9.01 -0.38 19.76
N THR A 291 -9.49 0.86 19.77
CA THR A 291 -8.74 2.06 19.47
C THR A 291 -7.65 2.18 20.53
N THR A 292 -6.71 1.24 20.53
CA THR A 292 -5.39 1.48 21.08
C THR A 292 -4.84 2.59 20.21
N SER A 293 -4.57 3.72 20.84
CA SER A 293 -4.07 4.95 20.22
C SER A 293 -2.63 4.79 19.71
N GLU A 294 -2.28 3.60 19.21
CA GLU A 294 -0.97 3.21 18.72
C GLU A 294 -0.99 3.21 17.19
N LEU A 295 0.04 3.81 16.59
CA LEU A 295 0.18 3.90 15.13
C LEU A 295 0.53 2.52 14.52
N PRO A 296 0.06 2.22 13.30
CA PRO A 296 0.20 0.90 12.68
C PRO A 296 1.61 0.65 12.08
N PHE A 297 2.65 0.64 12.91
CA PHE A 297 4.00 0.28 12.45
C PHE A 297 4.08 -1.21 12.09
N ILE A 298 4.59 -1.52 10.89
CA ILE A 298 4.73 -2.89 10.41
C ILE A 298 5.84 -3.61 11.19
N ASN A 299 5.49 -4.67 11.92
CA ASN A 299 6.45 -5.56 12.58
C ASN A 299 6.76 -6.83 11.77
N SER A 300 5.83 -7.27 10.93
CA SER A 300 5.92 -8.45 10.08
C SER A 300 5.38 -8.13 8.70
N LEU A 301 6.24 -8.25 7.69
CA LEU A 301 5.86 -8.00 6.30
C LEU A 301 4.79 -9.00 5.85
N ALA A 302 4.98 -10.29 6.16
CA ALA A 302 4.06 -11.36 5.77
C ALA A 302 2.64 -11.15 6.31
N SER A 303 2.50 -10.78 7.59
CA SER A 303 1.19 -10.44 8.18
C SER A 303 0.62 -9.19 7.53
N SER A 304 1.42 -8.13 7.33
CA SER A 304 0.94 -6.88 6.73
C SER A 304 0.47 -7.02 5.28
N GLN A 305 0.98 -7.99 4.53
CA GLN A 305 0.57 -8.31 3.16
C GLN A 305 -0.58 -9.32 3.11
N ASP A 306 -0.94 -9.95 4.24
CA ASP A 306 -1.95 -10.99 4.27
C ASP A 306 -3.37 -10.42 4.15
N LEU A 307 -3.96 -10.56 2.96
CA LEU A 307 -5.33 -10.12 2.69
C LEU A 307 -6.37 -10.82 3.59
N CYS A 308 -6.09 -12.04 4.06
CA CYS A 308 -6.99 -12.74 4.98
C CYS A 308 -7.00 -12.15 6.39
N GLU A 309 -5.92 -11.48 6.81
CA GLU A 309 -5.84 -10.82 8.13
C GLU A 309 -6.36 -9.38 8.11
N HIS A 310 -6.45 -8.75 6.93
CA HIS A 310 -6.67 -7.32 6.78
C HIS A 310 -7.88 -6.97 5.89
N SER A 311 -9.10 -7.19 6.40
CA SER A 311 -10.34 -6.88 5.67
C SER A 311 -10.53 -5.39 5.36
N GLU A 312 -9.86 -4.51 6.10
CA GLU A 312 -9.79 -3.07 5.83
C GLU A 312 -9.18 -2.74 4.46
N TYR A 313 -8.36 -3.62 3.88
CA TYR A 313 -7.74 -3.38 2.57
C TYR A 313 -8.72 -3.44 1.39
N ARG A 314 -9.96 -3.88 1.63
CA ARG A 314 -11.03 -4.07 0.63
C ARG A 314 -11.18 -2.93 -0.37
N ASN A 315 -11.00 -1.69 0.07
CA ASN A 315 -11.19 -0.50 -0.76
C ASN A 315 -9.95 0.40 -0.81
N THR A 316 -8.78 -0.12 -0.47
CA THR A 316 -7.53 0.67 -0.36
C THR A 316 -6.65 0.59 -1.60
N HIS A 317 -6.87 -0.40 -2.48
CA HIS A 317 -6.03 -0.64 -3.64
C HIS A 317 -6.85 -0.78 -4.93
N GLY A 318 -6.36 -0.21 -6.03
CA GLY A 318 -7.05 -0.21 -7.34
C GLY A 318 -7.34 -1.61 -7.87
N PHE A 319 -6.41 -2.55 -7.64
CA PHE A 319 -6.55 -3.98 -7.96
C PHE A 319 -7.80 -4.63 -7.32
N HIS A 320 -8.14 -4.24 -6.09
CA HIS A 320 -9.31 -4.76 -5.39
C HIS A 320 -10.60 -4.07 -5.82
N HIS A 321 -10.49 -2.79 -6.19
CA HIS A 321 -11.66 -1.96 -6.43
C HIS A 321 -12.28 -2.19 -7.81
N SER A 322 -11.48 -2.09 -8.87
CA SER A 322 -11.92 -2.18 -10.27
C SER A 322 -10.68 -2.20 -11.20
N PRO A 323 -9.96 -3.33 -11.32
CA PRO A 323 -8.80 -3.43 -12.20
C PRO A 323 -9.22 -3.28 -13.67
N THR A 324 -8.33 -2.76 -14.50
CA THR A 324 -8.67 -2.48 -15.92
C THR A 324 -8.75 -3.77 -16.72
N SER A 325 -7.79 -4.67 -16.51
CA SER A 325 -7.67 -5.94 -17.23
C SER A 325 -7.41 -7.04 -16.22
N PHE A 326 -8.44 -7.80 -15.85
CA PHE A 326 -8.26 -8.87 -14.88
C PHE A 326 -9.01 -10.13 -15.26
N ARG A 327 -8.26 -11.11 -15.76
CA ARG A 327 -8.78 -12.44 -16.13
C ARG A 327 -8.16 -13.47 -15.21
N LEU A 328 -8.95 -13.93 -14.23
CA LEU A 328 -8.51 -14.77 -13.13
C LEU A 328 -8.57 -16.26 -13.52
N PHE A 329 -7.47 -16.97 -13.33
CA PHE A 329 -7.41 -18.42 -13.32
C PHE A 329 -7.66 -18.93 -11.90
N SER A 330 -8.81 -19.57 -11.68
CA SER A 330 -9.08 -20.34 -10.47
C SER A 330 -8.68 -21.80 -10.69
N GLY A 331 -7.50 -22.20 -10.23
CA GLY A 331 -6.94 -23.53 -10.45
C GLY A 331 -5.42 -23.60 -10.34
N LEU A 332 -4.85 -24.80 -10.51
CA LEU A 332 -3.40 -25.02 -10.48
C LEU A 332 -2.81 -24.76 -11.87
N VAL A 333 -2.51 -23.50 -12.18
CA VAL A 333 -1.86 -23.10 -13.43
C VAL A 333 -0.49 -22.50 -13.13
N SER A 334 0.56 -23.05 -13.73
CA SER A 334 1.92 -22.52 -13.61
C SER A 334 2.12 -21.31 -14.51
N VAL A 335 1.82 -20.14 -13.96
CA VAL A 335 2.05 -18.83 -14.59
C VAL A 335 3.11 -18.07 -13.81
N LEU A 336 3.96 -17.33 -14.52
CA LEU A 336 5.05 -16.55 -13.98
C LEU A 336 4.71 -15.05 -14.01
N PRO A 337 4.20 -14.45 -12.89
CA PRO A 337 3.99 -13.02 -12.75
C PRO A 337 5.19 -12.31 -12.09
N THR A 338 5.24 -10.98 -12.17
CA THR A 338 6.27 -10.16 -11.49
C THR A 338 5.98 -9.94 -10.00
N GLY A 339 4.71 -10.08 -9.58
CA GLY A 339 4.28 -9.99 -8.18
C GLY A 339 2.97 -10.76 -7.95
N ALA A 340 2.69 -11.13 -6.70
CA ALA A 340 1.45 -11.80 -6.32
C ALA A 340 0.97 -11.39 -4.92
N ALA A 341 -0.34 -11.32 -4.71
CA ALA A 341 -0.93 -11.07 -3.39
C ALA A 341 -0.89 -12.35 -2.53
N SER A 342 -1.03 -12.23 -1.20
CA SER A 342 -0.90 -13.37 -0.26
C SER A 342 -1.86 -14.55 -0.54
N THR A 343 -3.05 -14.26 -1.06
CA THR A 343 -4.07 -15.28 -1.39
C THR A 343 -3.92 -15.85 -2.79
N MET A 344 -3.02 -15.29 -3.59
CA MET A 344 -2.84 -15.63 -4.99
C MET A 344 -1.59 -16.50 -5.18
N GLY A 345 -1.63 -17.32 -6.22
CA GLY A 345 -0.48 -18.09 -6.66
C GLY A 345 0.23 -17.43 -7.84
N GLY A 346 1.23 -18.15 -8.32
CA GLY A 346 2.10 -17.73 -9.40
C GLY A 346 3.54 -17.96 -9.00
N ILE A 347 4.40 -18.11 -9.99
CA ILE A 347 5.82 -18.38 -9.81
C ILE A 347 6.56 -17.09 -10.12
N LEU A 348 6.89 -16.33 -9.08
CA LEU A 348 7.44 -14.98 -9.23
C LEU A 348 8.67 -14.95 -10.14
N ILE A 349 8.71 -13.98 -11.03
CA ILE A 349 9.85 -13.67 -11.88
C ILE A 349 10.33 -12.25 -11.66
N LEU A 350 11.53 -11.96 -12.18
CA LEU A 350 12.04 -10.61 -12.28
C LEU A 350 11.09 -9.73 -13.11
N SER A 351 11.01 -8.45 -12.76
CA SER A 351 10.38 -7.45 -13.61
C SER A 351 11.29 -7.08 -14.78
N PRO A 352 10.77 -6.94 -16.02
CA PRO A 352 11.54 -6.40 -17.13
C PRO A 352 12.15 -5.00 -16.85
N ALA A 353 11.60 -4.26 -15.88
CA ALA A 353 12.15 -2.98 -15.44
C ALA A 353 13.63 -3.06 -15.04
N TYR A 354 14.14 -4.18 -14.53
CA TYR A 354 15.56 -4.30 -14.15
C TYR A 354 16.54 -4.16 -15.33
N ILE A 355 16.11 -4.51 -16.55
CA ILE A 355 16.95 -4.47 -17.75
C ILE A 355 16.71 -3.25 -18.63
N GLU A 356 15.65 -2.49 -18.36
CA GLU A 356 15.27 -1.31 -19.13
C GLU A 356 16.05 -0.08 -18.68
N ASP A 357 16.66 0.62 -19.63
CA ASP A 357 17.48 1.82 -19.36
C ASP A 357 16.69 2.94 -18.67
N GLU A 358 15.37 2.97 -18.84
CA GLU A 358 14.48 3.91 -18.14
C GLU A 358 14.41 3.68 -16.63
N PHE A 359 14.66 2.46 -16.14
CA PHE A 359 14.56 2.13 -14.72
C PHE A 359 15.90 1.83 -14.05
N ARG A 360 17.00 1.85 -14.82
CA ARG A 360 18.35 1.66 -14.26
C ARG A 360 18.79 2.85 -13.40
N PHE A 361 19.40 2.50 -12.27
CA PHE A 361 20.04 3.45 -11.37
C PHE A 361 21.28 4.09 -12.02
N ASP A 362 21.44 5.40 -11.84
CA ASP A 362 22.60 6.16 -12.30
C ASP A 362 23.31 6.80 -11.09
N GLU A 363 24.47 6.25 -10.72
CA GLU A 363 25.24 6.73 -9.57
C GLU A 363 25.68 8.20 -9.75
N THR A 364 25.82 8.69 -10.98
CA THR A 364 26.22 10.10 -11.23
C THR A 364 25.15 11.11 -10.83
N LYS A 365 23.91 10.64 -10.67
CA LYS A 365 22.76 11.46 -10.25
C LYS A 365 22.55 11.44 -8.74
N ASP A 366 23.18 10.49 -8.04
CA ASP A 366 23.06 10.37 -6.59
C ASP A 366 24.04 11.29 -5.86
N ILE A 367 23.58 11.95 -4.80
CA ILE A 367 24.36 12.90 -4.02
C ILE A 367 24.75 12.34 -2.64
N PRO A 368 25.82 12.82 -1.99
CA PRO A 368 26.16 12.39 -0.64
C PRO A 368 25.02 12.66 0.37
N TRP A 369 24.83 11.76 1.34
CA TRP A 369 23.79 11.86 2.38
C TRP A 369 23.68 13.25 3.03
N ILE A 370 24.83 13.86 3.35
CA ILE A 370 24.90 15.17 4.02
C ILE A 370 24.25 16.28 3.18
N GLN A 371 24.28 16.14 1.85
CA GLN A 371 23.71 17.11 0.90
C GLN A 371 22.22 16.83 0.60
N LYS A 372 21.69 15.67 0.98
CA LYS A 372 20.29 15.31 0.75
C LYS A 372 19.36 16.12 1.65
N THR A 373 18.22 16.51 1.09
CA THR A 373 17.23 17.34 1.77
C THR A 373 16.21 16.51 2.54
N ASN A 374 15.70 17.08 3.63
CA ASN A 374 14.51 16.60 4.36
C ASN A 374 13.23 17.35 3.93
N GLU A 375 13.39 18.47 3.21
CA GLU A 375 12.34 19.41 2.81
C GLU A 375 12.30 19.52 1.28
N LEU A 376 11.12 19.72 0.68
CA LEU A 376 10.84 20.42 -0.61
C LEU A 376 9.29 20.58 -0.81
N SER A 377 8.83 21.46 -1.72
CA SER A 377 7.65 22.35 -1.53
C SER A 377 6.24 21.95 -2.03
N GLU A 378 5.24 22.69 -1.51
CA GLU A 378 3.83 22.92 -1.96
C GLU A 378 2.83 21.75 -2.04
N THR A 379 2.32 21.35 -0.87
CA THR A 379 0.89 20.96 -0.69
C THR A 379 0.36 21.48 0.67
N SER A 380 -0.96 21.58 0.85
CA SER A 380 -1.61 22.30 1.96
C SER A 380 -2.12 21.42 3.13
N PHE A 381 -1.79 20.13 3.13
CA PHE A 381 -2.41 19.12 3.99
C PHE A 381 -1.44 18.43 4.97
N LEU A 382 -0.17 18.24 4.61
CA LEU A 382 0.89 17.66 5.46
C LEU A 382 1.79 18.76 6.05
N ASP A 383 2.54 18.46 7.13
CA ASP A 383 3.59 19.37 7.61
C ASP A 383 4.56 19.64 6.44
N ARG A 384 4.59 20.90 6.00
CA ARG A 384 5.26 21.38 4.79
C ARG A 384 6.79 21.23 4.85
N ARG A 385 7.32 20.85 6.02
CA ARG A 385 8.74 20.65 6.25
C ARG A 385 9.22 19.21 6.02
N LEU A 386 8.30 18.26 5.85
CA LEU A 386 8.67 16.83 5.87
C LEU A 386 8.33 16.08 4.56
N TYR A 387 7.56 16.67 3.64
CA TYR A 387 7.06 15.99 2.44
C TYR A 387 7.09 16.85 1.16
N ASP A 388 7.72 16.35 0.09
CA ASP A 388 7.62 16.87 -1.29
C ASP A 388 6.97 15.81 -2.19
N VAL A 389 5.64 15.76 -2.18
CA VAL A 389 4.87 14.78 -2.97
C VAL A 389 3.81 15.52 -3.78
N ALA A 390 3.77 15.24 -5.08
CA ALA A 390 2.74 15.75 -5.98
C ALA A 390 2.54 14.80 -7.16
N PHE A 391 1.30 14.70 -7.64
CA PHE A 391 1.03 14.07 -8.92
C PHE A 391 1.61 14.90 -10.05
N THR A 392 2.33 14.29 -10.99
CA THR A 392 2.93 14.98 -12.14
C THR A 392 2.11 14.82 -13.41
N ARG A 393 1.36 13.73 -13.53
CA ARG A 393 0.55 13.42 -14.71
C ARG A 393 -0.59 12.48 -14.35
N VAL A 394 -1.75 12.71 -14.95
CA VAL A 394 -2.89 11.77 -14.95
C VAL A 394 -3.11 11.34 -16.39
N PHE A 395 -3.10 10.04 -16.66
CA PHE A 395 -3.23 9.46 -17.99
C PHE A 395 -3.92 8.09 -17.90
N GLN A 396 -4.19 7.42 -19.04
CA GLN A 396 -4.92 6.15 -19.11
C GLN A 396 -6.35 6.19 -18.52
N CYS A 397 -7.02 7.34 -18.66
CA CYS A 397 -8.42 7.53 -18.30
C CYS A 397 -9.19 8.19 -19.46
N ASP A 398 -10.52 8.09 -19.42
CA ASP A 398 -11.35 8.88 -20.32
C ASP A 398 -11.09 10.38 -20.12
N ARG A 399 -11.17 11.14 -21.22
CA ARG A 399 -10.83 12.56 -21.24
C ARG A 399 -11.48 13.36 -20.12
N LYS A 400 -12.77 13.12 -19.84
CA LYS A 400 -13.50 13.78 -18.76
C LYS A 400 -12.90 13.43 -17.39
N HIS A 401 -12.67 12.15 -17.12
CA HIS A 401 -12.13 11.68 -15.84
C HIS A 401 -10.69 12.16 -15.62
N CYS A 402 -9.84 12.15 -16.64
CA CYS A 402 -8.50 12.74 -16.53
C CYS A 402 -8.56 14.24 -16.19
N TRP A 403 -9.51 14.98 -16.79
CA TRP A 403 -9.68 16.41 -16.52
C TRP A 403 -10.15 16.65 -15.08
N ASP A 404 -11.16 15.90 -14.62
CA ASP A 404 -11.70 15.97 -13.26
C ASP A 404 -10.59 15.64 -12.22
N GLN A 405 -9.82 14.57 -12.44
CA GLN A 405 -8.70 14.19 -11.57
C GLN A 405 -7.56 15.20 -11.57
N THR A 406 -7.16 15.70 -12.75
CA THR A 406 -6.10 16.71 -12.87
C THR A 406 -6.48 17.99 -12.12
N ALA A 407 -7.74 18.42 -12.24
CA ALA A 407 -8.28 19.57 -11.53
C ALA A 407 -8.35 19.34 -10.01
N TYR A 408 -8.74 18.15 -9.59
CA TYR A 408 -8.82 17.78 -8.17
C TYR A 408 -7.44 17.71 -7.50
N PHE A 409 -6.51 16.95 -8.09
CA PHE A 409 -5.19 16.68 -7.52
C PHE A 409 -4.18 17.81 -7.74
N ARG A 410 -4.48 18.78 -8.62
CA ARG A 410 -3.60 19.92 -8.95
C ARG A 410 -2.20 19.46 -9.35
N THR A 411 -2.13 18.68 -10.43
CA THR A 411 -0.86 18.10 -10.88
C THR A 411 0.21 19.15 -11.11
N LYS A 412 1.46 18.86 -10.72
CA LYS A 412 2.63 19.68 -11.03
C LYS A 412 3.20 19.31 -12.40
N SER A 413 4.12 20.15 -12.89
CA SER A 413 4.89 19.83 -14.09
C SER A 413 5.68 18.53 -13.89
N TRP A 414 5.93 17.84 -15.00
CA TRP A 414 6.81 16.68 -15.03
C TRP A 414 8.16 17.01 -14.37
N THR A 415 8.70 16.05 -13.62
CA THR A 415 9.99 16.15 -12.96
C THR A 415 10.90 15.02 -13.43
N ASP A 416 12.19 15.29 -13.44
CA ASP A 416 13.20 14.28 -13.70
C ASP A 416 13.10 13.13 -12.68
N LYS A 417 13.19 11.88 -13.16
CA LYS A 417 13.04 10.67 -12.34
C LYS A 417 14.08 10.59 -11.22
N PHE A 418 15.28 11.13 -11.44
CA PHE A 418 16.36 11.11 -10.45
C PHE A 418 16.22 12.19 -9.38
N ARG A 419 15.19 13.05 -9.44
CA ARG A 419 14.96 14.05 -8.39
C ARG A 419 14.75 13.41 -7.02
N ALA A 420 14.16 12.22 -6.96
CA ALA A 420 14.00 11.47 -5.72
C ALA A 420 15.35 11.16 -5.03
N LEU A 421 16.44 11.02 -5.81
CA LEU A 421 17.79 10.80 -5.29
C LEU A 421 18.36 12.01 -4.53
N GLN A 422 17.71 13.18 -4.60
CA GLN A 422 18.12 14.36 -3.83
C GLN A 422 17.51 14.37 -2.42
N SER A 423 16.49 13.55 -2.18
CA SER A 423 15.77 13.46 -0.90
C SER A 423 16.36 12.36 -0.02
N ARG A 424 16.34 12.55 1.30
CA ARG A 424 16.78 11.49 2.24
C ARG A 424 15.84 10.29 2.28
N PHE A 425 14.56 10.50 2.01
CA PHE A 425 13.52 9.48 2.01
C PHE A 425 12.75 9.58 0.70
N ALA A 426 12.46 8.44 0.07
CA ALA A 426 11.60 8.39 -1.09
C ALA A 426 10.96 7.01 -1.27
N PHE A 427 9.83 6.97 -1.97
CA PHE A 427 9.14 5.75 -2.37
C PHE A 427 9.60 5.36 -3.78
N ASP A 428 10.57 4.45 -3.91
CA ASP A 428 10.96 3.81 -5.18
C ASP A 428 11.95 2.66 -4.90
N TYR A 429 11.91 1.61 -5.71
CA TYR A 429 12.85 0.48 -5.65
C TYR A 429 14.25 0.86 -6.15
N GLN A 430 14.38 1.82 -7.07
CA GLN A 430 15.69 2.32 -7.55
C GLN A 430 16.56 2.90 -6.41
N LEU A 431 15.96 3.17 -5.26
CA LEU A 431 16.63 3.78 -4.12
C LEU A 431 17.51 2.82 -3.33
N LEU A 432 17.32 1.49 -3.46
CA LEU A 432 18.15 0.52 -2.75
C LEU A 432 19.64 0.61 -3.13
N ALA A 433 19.94 1.11 -4.34
CA ALA A 433 21.30 1.37 -4.81
C ALA A 433 21.82 2.78 -4.44
N SER A 434 20.93 3.65 -4.00
CA SER A 434 21.20 5.06 -3.73
C SER A 434 21.69 5.28 -2.29
N ARG A 435 22.02 6.53 -1.95
CA ARG A 435 22.27 6.94 -0.57
C ARG A 435 21.00 7.47 0.12
N SER A 436 19.80 7.10 -0.31
CA SER A 436 18.52 7.50 0.29
C SER A 436 17.88 6.33 1.03
N VAL A 437 17.06 6.60 2.04
CA VAL A 437 16.26 5.58 2.74
C VAL A 437 15.03 5.24 1.89
N PRO A 438 14.89 4.01 1.40
CA PRO A 438 13.70 3.59 0.67
C PRO A 438 12.52 3.41 1.63
N LEU A 439 11.39 4.03 1.30
CA LEU A 439 10.10 3.77 1.91
C LEU A 439 9.34 2.78 1.02
N LYS A 440 8.94 1.62 1.54
CA LYS A 440 8.22 0.59 0.77
C LYS A 440 6.81 0.40 1.31
N GLN A 441 5.81 0.67 0.49
CA GLN A 441 4.43 0.25 0.70
C GLN A 441 4.10 -0.81 -0.34
N THR A 442 3.67 -2.01 0.06
CA THR A 442 3.35 -3.09 -0.88
C THR A 442 2.28 -4.03 -0.34
N LEU A 443 1.47 -4.58 -1.24
CA LEU A 443 0.58 -5.73 -1.02
C LEU A 443 1.05 -6.99 -1.75
N LEU A 444 2.01 -6.85 -2.66
CA LEU A 444 2.48 -7.93 -3.52
C LEU A 444 3.85 -8.41 -3.02
N GLY A 445 4.00 -9.72 -2.95
CA GLY A 445 5.29 -10.37 -2.80
C GLY A 445 6.08 -10.32 -4.11
N GLU A 446 7.38 -10.15 -4.00
CA GLU A 446 8.33 -10.06 -5.10
C GLU A 446 9.47 -11.07 -4.94
N TRP A 447 10.16 -11.39 -6.03
CA TRP A 447 11.21 -12.43 -6.07
C TRP A 447 12.35 -12.24 -5.06
N HIS A 448 12.64 -10.99 -4.67
CA HIS A 448 13.75 -10.62 -3.80
C HIS A 448 13.37 -10.45 -2.32
N ASP A 449 12.12 -10.74 -1.93
CA ASP A 449 11.68 -10.56 -0.55
C ASP A 449 12.43 -11.46 0.46
N ASP A 450 13.08 -12.53 -0.01
CA ASP A 450 14.01 -13.33 0.79
C ASP A 450 15.35 -12.64 1.05
N ARG A 451 15.74 -11.66 0.22
CA ARG A 451 17.04 -10.97 0.29
C ARG A 451 16.94 -9.61 0.96
N LEU A 452 15.80 -8.94 0.83
CA LEU A 452 15.56 -7.67 1.50
C LEU A 452 14.89 -7.90 2.85
N ARG A 453 15.18 -7.03 3.82
CA ARG A 453 14.68 -7.15 5.19
C ARG A 453 14.12 -5.81 5.62
N PRO A 454 12.83 -5.75 6.04
CA PRO A 454 12.24 -4.52 6.53
C PRO A 454 13.02 -4.03 7.75
N TRP A 455 13.10 -2.70 7.92
CA TRP A 455 13.85 -1.99 8.95
C TRP A 455 15.38 -2.11 8.92
N VAL A 456 15.94 -3.00 8.08
CA VAL A 456 17.38 -3.11 7.82
C VAL A 456 17.74 -2.44 6.51
N HIS A 457 17.07 -2.85 5.42
CA HIS A 457 17.38 -2.42 4.05
C HIS A 457 16.39 -1.37 3.52
N TYR A 458 15.22 -1.24 4.13
CA TYR A 458 14.21 -0.25 3.79
C TYR A 458 13.24 -0.08 4.94
N VAL A 459 12.46 1.00 4.93
CA VAL A 459 11.43 1.25 5.96
C VAL A 459 10.06 0.87 5.40
N PRO A 460 9.38 -0.14 5.96
CA PRO A 460 8.04 -0.52 5.51
C PRO A 460 6.99 0.50 5.95
N VAL A 461 6.01 0.77 5.09
CA VAL A 461 4.89 1.68 5.34
C VAL A 461 3.58 0.93 5.10
N SER A 462 2.65 1.04 6.04
CA SER A 462 1.32 0.44 6.01
C SER A 462 0.49 0.94 4.84
N GLN A 463 -0.55 0.18 4.45
CA GLN A 463 -1.47 0.62 3.38
C GLN A 463 -2.26 1.88 3.76
N SER A 464 -2.51 2.12 5.05
CA SER A 464 -3.20 3.33 5.52
C SER A 464 -2.29 4.57 5.54
N MET A 465 -0.96 4.37 5.62
CA MET A 465 0.05 5.41 5.82
C MET A 465 -0.18 6.27 7.08
N GLU A 466 -0.99 5.82 8.04
CA GLU A 466 -1.32 6.60 9.24
C GLU A 466 -0.11 6.87 10.13
N GLU A 467 0.86 5.95 10.15
CA GLU A 467 2.10 6.05 10.89
C GLU A 467 3.17 6.91 10.20
N LEU A 468 3.01 7.21 8.91
CA LEU A 468 4.02 7.89 8.10
C LEU A 468 4.44 9.27 8.66
N PRO A 469 3.53 10.14 9.17
CA PRO A 469 3.89 11.39 9.85
C PRO A 469 4.85 11.22 11.02
N GLU A 470 4.57 10.28 11.92
CA GLU A 470 5.42 10.03 13.09
C GLU A 470 6.74 9.38 12.67
N LEU A 471 6.68 8.40 11.77
CA LEU A 471 7.85 7.72 11.22
C LEU A 471 8.86 8.71 10.63
N VAL A 472 8.40 9.60 9.74
CA VAL A 472 9.26 10.61 9.12
C VAL A 472 9.71 11.65 10.14
N SER A 473 8.83 12.10 11.05
CA SER A 473 9.19 13.03 12.13
C SER A 473 10.33 12.46 12.98
N TYR A 474 10.21 11.22 13.45
CA TYR A 474 11.23 10.54 14.25
C TYR A 474 12.57 10.43 13.51
N LEU A 475 12.55 9.92 12.26
CA LEU A 475 13.76 9.69 11.46
C LEU A 475 14.45 10.99 11.00
N THR A 476 13.71 12.11 10.92
CA THR A 476 14.25 13.39 10.46
C THR A 476 14.59 14.37 11.59
N SER A 477 13.93 14.28 12.75
CA SER A 477 14.00 15.32 13.78
C SER A 477 14.79 14.89 15.02
N SER A 478 14.85 13.59 15.31
CA SER A 478 15.62 13.08 16.45
C SER A 478 17.06 12.75 16.03
N GLU A 479 18.04 13.04 16.89
CA GLU A 479 19.44 12.69 16.61
C GLU A 479 19.60 11.17 16.41
N CYS A 480 18.82 10.39 17.17
CA CYS A 480 18.78 8.94 17.08
C CYS A 480 18.23 8.45 15.74
N GLY A 481 17.03 8.92 15.38
CA GLY A 481 16.36 8.57 14.13
C GLY A 481 17.16 9.01 12.92
N GLN A 482 17.84 10.16 12.96
CA GLN A 482 18.75 10.59 11.90
C GLN A 482 19.95 9.65 11.73
N ARG A 483 20.55 9.17 12.84
CA ARG A 483 21.62 8.17 12.79
C ARG A 483 21.11 6.85 12.23
N GLN A 484 19.97 6.36 12.71
CA GLN A 484 19.36 5.12 12.22
C GLN A 484 18.97 5.20 10.73
N ALA A 485 18.39 6.31 10.28
CA ALA A 485 18.06 6.55 8.89
C ALA A 485 19.32 6.51 8.01
N LYS A 486 20.40 7.18 8.45
CA LYS A 486 21.68 7.13 7.74
C LYS A 486 22.24 5.71 7.69
N ASP A 487 22.19 4.97 8.80
CA ASP A 487 22.65 3.59 8.85
C ASP A 487 21.88 2.70 7.87
N ILE A 488 20.55 2.86 7.79
CA ILE A 488 19.70 2.11 6.83
C ILE A 488 20.14 2.42 5.39
N ALA A 489 20.29 3.70 5.02
CA ALA A 489 20.71 4.12 3.68
C ALA A 489 22.18 3.78 3.32
N GLU A 490 23.01 3.41 4.31
CA GLU A 490 24.37 2.93 4.05
C GLU A 490 24.40 1.40 3.99
N GLN A 491 23.62 0.73 4.83
CA GLN A 491 23.48 -0.72 4.85
C GLN A 491 22.77 -1.24 3.61
N ASP A 492 21.70 -0.59 3.16
CA ASP A 492 20.96 -0.99 1.96
C ASP A 492 21.82 -0.96 0.71
N ARG A 493 22.59 0.11 0.48
CA ARG A 493 23.47 0.28 -0.67
C ARG A 493 24.60 -0.73 -0.67
N GLN A 494 25.17 -0.99 0.51
CA GLN A 494 26.18 -2.03 0.67
C GLN A 494 25.59 -3.41 0.38
N TRP A 495 24.40 -3.70 0.86
CA TRP A 495 23.73 -4.97 0.63
C TRP A 495 23.28 -5.15 -0.81
N PHE A 496 22.71 -4.13 -1.44
CA PHE A 496 22.32 -4.11 -2.85
C PHE A 496 23.49 -4.52 -3.75
N SER A 497 24.68 -3.94 -3.51
CA SER A 497 25.89 -4.26 -4.27
C SER A 497 26.38 -5.71 -4.11
N ARG A 498 25.83 -6.47 -3.15
CA ARG A 498 26.19 -7.87 -2.85
C ARG A 498 25.08 -8.87 -3.18
N ALA A 499 23.82 -8.45 -3.05
CA ALA A 499 22.66 -9.33 -3.05
C ALA A 499 21.65 -9.05 -4.19
N LEU A 500 21.79 -7.96 -4.94
CA LEU A 500 20.89 -7.61 -6.04
C LEU A 500 21.68 -7.22 -7.30
N ARG A 501 22.82 -7.88 -7.55
CA ARG A 501 23.61 -7.67 -8.76
C ARG A 501 22.95 -8.36 -9.96
N ASP A 502 23.35 -7.97 -11.16
CA ASP A 502 22.93 -8.63 -12.39
C ASP A 502 23.17 -10.15 -12.36
N VAL A 503 24.28 -10.59 -11.77
CA VAL A 503 24.57 -12.02 -11.61
C VAL A 503 23.60 -12.72 -10.65
N ASP A 504 23.13 -12.04 -9.60
CA ASP A 504 22.16 -12.62 -8.66
C ASP A 504 20.80 -12.83 -9.33
N MET A 505 20.40 -11.90 -10.20
CA MET A 505 19.20 -12.00 -11.03
C MET A 505 19.32 -13.16 -12.05
N ILE A 506 20.48 -13.31 -12.69
CA ILE A 506 20.76 -14.44 -13.60
C ILE A 506 20.67 -15.77 -12.85
N ILE A 507 21.27 -15.85 -11.65
CA ILE A 507 21.21 -17.06 -10.83
C ILE A 507 19.75 -17.39 -10.47
N TYR A 508 18.94 -16.40 -10.09
CA TYR A 508 17.51 -16.60 -9.81
C TYR A 508 16.78 -17.20 -11.00
N LEU A 509 16.89 -16.59 -12.19
CA LEU A 509 16.24 -17.09 -13.41
C LEU A 509 16.75 -18.49 -13.77
N TYR A 510 18.07 -18.70 -13.77
CA TYR A 510 18.67 -19.99 -14.07
C TYR A 510 18.15 -21.08 -13.14
N ARG A 511 18.11 -20.80 -11.84
CA ARG A 511 17.64 -21.75 -10.84
C ARG A 511 16.15 -22.05 -11.00
N LEU A 512 15.35 -21.02 -11.22
CA LEU A 512 13.92 -21.16 -11.45
C LEU A 512 13.64 -22.06 -12.65
N LEU A 513 14.33 -21.86 -13.76
CA LEU A 513 14.16 -22.67 -14.98
C LEU A 513 14.59 -24.13 -14.77
N LEU A 514 15.66 -24.39 -14.01
CA LEU A 514 16.06 -25.76 -13.66
C LEU A 514 15.00 -26.49 -12.83
N GLU A 515 14.42 -25.81 -11.83
CA GLU A 515 13.38 -26.41 -10.98
C GLU A 515 12.08 -26.62 -11.75
N LEU A 516 11.71 -25.69 -12.63
CA LEU A 516 10.56 -25.85 -13.53
C LEU A 516 10.75 -27.03 -14.49
N ALA A 517 11.93 -27.17 -15.09
CA ALA A 517 12.24 -28.29 -15.97
C ALA A 517 12.17 -29.63 -15.22
N ARG A 518 12.66 -29.68 -13.98
CA ARG A 518 12.56 -30.87 -13.13
C ARG A 518 11.10 -31.25 -12.85
N LEU A 519 10.24 -30.28 -12.56
CA LEU A 519 8.81 -30.53 -12.36
C LEU A 519 8.12 -31.03 -13.62
N GLN A 520 8.56 -30.60 -14.80
CA GLN A 520 7.98 -30.99 -16.09
C GLN A 520 8.56 -32.28 -16.66
N ASP A 521 9.62 -32.84 -16.08
CA ASP A 521 10.24 -34.10 -16.54
C ASP A 521 9.16 -35.21 -16.63
N PRO A 522 8.97 -35.86 -17.80
CA PRO A 522 8.00 -36.95 -17.95
C PRO A 522 8.25 -38.13 -16.99
N GLY A 523 9.50 -38.31 -16.53
CA GLY A 523 9.87 -39.31 -15.53
C GLY A 523 9.57 -38.90 -14.09
N SER A 524 9.13 -37.65 -13.83
CA SER A 524 8.76 -37.20 -12.49
C SER A 524 7.39 -37.77 -12.10
N GLU A 525 7.38 -38.57 -11.03
CA GLU A 525 6.14 -38.95 -10.36
C GLU A 525 5.73 -37.84 -9.39
N ALA A 526 4.43 -37.68 -9.15
CA ALA A 526 3.92 -36.74 -8.15
C ALA A 526 4.56 -37.02 -6.78
N GLU A 527 5.24 -36.02 -6.21
CA GLU A 527 5.82 -36.11 -4.87
C GLU A 527 4.66 -36.10 -3.86
N ARG A 528 4.35 -37.28 -3.28
CA ARG A 528 3.24 -37.47 -2.34
C ARG A 528 3.53 -36.97 -0.93
#